data_AF-A0A6I0DZT6-F1
#
_entry.id   AF-A0A6I0DZT6-F1
#
_cell.length_a   1.000
_cell.length_b   1.000
_cell.length_c   1.000
_cell.angle_alpha   90.00
_cell.angle_beta   90.00
_cell.angle_gamma   90.00
#
_symmetry.space_group_name_H-M   'P 1'
#
loop_
_entity.id
_entity.type
_entity.pdbx_description
1 polymer ?
#
loop_
_entity_poly.entity_id
_entity_poly.type
_entity_poly.pdbx_seq_one_letter_code
_entity_poly.pdbx_strand_id
1 'polypeptide(L)'
;MENQTNTEIAKESIEIEREGLMHLFETRKWTMFLSVLGFICIGLMMIAALVMLTLSSKGFGFGIAFFIMMSIFIVIYFFPIYYLFKFSELSKIALSTKDNSQLTNALMYLKKHYQYMGILAIIGLSFYLLMFIFAGVAGTMSSLF
;
A
#
# COMPACT_ATOMS: atom_id res chain seq x y z
N MET A 1 -40.40 -20.61 2.35
CA MET A 1 -39.62 -20.21 1.16
C MET A 1 -38.41 -19.35 1.53
N GLU A 2 -38.46 -18.56 2.63
CA GLU A 2 -37.27 -17.84 3.18
C GLU A 2 -36.16 -18.72 3.78
N ASN A 3 -36.46 -19.96 4.20
CA ASN A 3 -35.43 -20.83 4.78
C ASN A 3 -34.47 -21.38 3.71
N GLN A 4 -34.90 -21.52 2.45
CA GLN A 4 -34.06 -22.06 1.36
C GLN A 4 -33.09 -21.02 0.81
N THR A 5 -33.46 -19.75 0.77
CA THR A 5 -32.57 -18.63 0.40
C THR A 5 -31.39 -18.47 1.37
N ASN A 6 -31.61 -18.65 2.67
CA ASN A 6 -30.51 -18.66 3.65
C ASN A 6 -29.65 -19.94 3.58
N THR A 7 -30.17 -21.03 3.02
CA THR A 7 -29.37 -22.26 2.81
C THR A 7 -28.53 -22.17 1.54
N GLU A 8 -28.96 -21.45 0.50
CA GLU A 8 -28.17 -21.22 -0.72
C GLU A 8 -26.99 -20.28 -0.51
N ILE A 9 -27.13 -19.25 0.35
CA ILE A 9 -26.02 -18.37 0.75
C ILE A 9 -24.92 -19.14 1.51
N ALA A 10 -25.27 -20.26 2.15
CA ALA A 10 -24.33 -21.10 2.90
C ALA A 10 -23.68 -22.22 2.06
N LYS A 11 -24.16 -22.49 0.82
CA LYS A 11 -23.82 -23.71 0.06
C LYS A 11 -22.68 -23.56 -0.95
N GLU A 12 -22.18 -22.36 -1.19
CA GLU A 12 -21.02 -22.14 -2.07
C GLU A 12 -19.79 -21.70 -1.25
N SER A 13 -19.43 -22.49 -0.24
CA SER A 13 -18.08 -22.40 0.30
C SER A 13 -17.13 -22.91 -0.77
N ILE A 14 -16.53 -21.99 -1.54
CA ILE A 14 -15.42 -22.32 -2.44
C ILE A 14 -14.28 -22.77 -1.54
N GLU A 15 -14.13 -24.08 -1.39
CA GLU A 15 -12.91 -24.66 -0.83
C GLU A 15 -11.79 -24.35 -1.80
N ILE A 16 -10.78 -23.60 -1.34
CA ILE A 16 -9.64 -23.29 -2.18
C ILE A 16 -8.92 -24.60 -2.47
N GLU A 17 -8.98 -25.03 -3.72
CA GLU A 17 -8.27 -26.19 -4.19
C GLU A 17 -6.77 -26.07 -3.89
N ARG A 18 -6.10 -27.20 -3.67
CA ARG A 18 -4.69 -27.25 -3.29
C ARG A 18 -3.79 -26.44 -4.23
N GLU A 19 -4.14 -26.36 -5.50
CA GLU A 19 -3.45 -25.56 -6.51
C GLU A 19 -3.59 -24.04 -6.28
N GLY A 20 -4.81 -23.55 -5.98
CA GLY A 20 -5.03 -22.15 -5.62
C GLY A 20 -4.27 -21.72 -4.36
N LEU A 21 -4.19 -22.62 -3.38
CA LEU A 21 -3.35 -22.42 -2.19
C LEU A 21 -1.86 -22.33 -2.55
N MET A 22 -1.36 -23.18 -3.44
CA MET A 22 0.04 -23.11 -3.89
C MET A 22 0.39 -21.76 -4.50
N HIS A 23 -0.47 -21.20 -5.36
CA HIS A 23 -0.27 -19.88 -5.94
C HIS A 23 -0.23 -18.78 -4.87
N LEU A 24 -1.19 -18.78 -3.94
CA LEU A 24 -1.20 -17.83 -2.82
C LEU A 24 0.08 -17.90 -1.99
N PHE A 25 0.65 -19.10 -1.80
CA PHE A 25 1.90 -19.26 -1.07
C PHE A 25 3.13 -18.81 -1.83
N GLU A 26 3.14 -18.92 -3.15
CA GLU A 26 4.19 -18.35 -3.97
C GLU A 26 4.12 -16.81 -3.94
N THR A 27 2.94 -16.23 -4.12
CA THR A 27 2.69 -14.79 -3.98
C THR A 27 3.11 -14.27 -2.61
N ARG A 28 2.86 -15.05 -1.55
CA ARG A 28 3.30 -14.76 -0.19
C ARG A 28 4.82 -14.54 -0.07
N LYS A 29 5.64 -15.35 -0.75
CA LYS A 29 7.10 -15.21 -0.69
C LYS A 29 7.56 -13.91 -1.32
N TRP A 30 6.97 -13.57 -2.47
CA TRP A 30 7.23 -12.31 -3.18
C TRP A 30 6.78 -11.09 -2.37
N THR A 31 5.59 -11.15 -1.77
CA THR A 31 5.08 -10.06 -0.91
C THR A 31 5.93 -9.89 0.35
N MET A 32 6.48 -10.96 0.92
CA MET A 32 7.41 -10.89 2.05
C MET A 32 8.69 -10.18 1.64
N PHE A 33 9.28 -10.58 0.51
CA PHE A 33 10.47 -9.95 -0.05
C PHE A 33 10.24 -8.45 -0.30
N LEU A 34 9.12 -8.10 -0.94
CA LEU A 34 8.77 -6.71 -1.24
C LEU A 34 8.54 -5.88 0.04
N SER A 35 7.98 -6.51 1.07
CA SER A 35 7.78 -5.86 2.37
C SER A 35 9.09 -5.53 3.06
N VAL A 36 10.02 -6.49 3.11
CA VAL A 36 11.34 -6.30 3.70
C VAL A 36 12.11 -5.22 2.94
N LEU A 37 12.12 -5.28 1.61
CA LEU A 37 12.74 -4.27 0.76
C LEU A 37 12.11 -2.88 1.01
N GLY A 38 10.78 -2.82 1.08
CA GLY A 38 10.05 -1.57 1.37
C GLY A 38 10.42 -0.97 2.72
N PHE A 39 10.50 -1.77 3.79
CA PHE A 39 10.93 -1.29 5.10
C PHE A 39 12.38 -0.79 5.09
N ILE A 40 13.28 -1.45 4.37
CA ILE A 40 14.67 -0.98 4.20
C ILE A 40 14.68 0.37 3.49
N CYS A 41 13.94 0.53 2.39
CA CYS A 41 13.81 1.81 1.67
C CYS A 41 13.25 2.93 2.56
N ILE A 42 12.23 2.64 3.37
CA ILE A 42 11.69 3.59 4.36
C ILE A 42 12.76 3.99 5.38
N GLY A 43 13.51 3.02 5.92
CA GLY A 43 14.60 3.29 6.85
C GLY A 43 15.68 4.19 6.25
N LEU A 44 16.08 3.94 5.02
CA LEU A 44 17.03 4.77 4.28
C LEU A 44 16.48 6.18 4.02
N MET A 45 15.19 6.32 3.67
CA MET A 45 14.53 7.62 3.52
C MET A 45 14.54 8.42 4.82
N MET A 46 14.29 7.77 5.96
CA MET A 46 14.32 8.41 7.28
C MET A 46 15.72 8.93 7.61
N ILE A 47 16.76 8.13 7.36
CA ILE A 47 18.15 8.53 7.56
C ILE A 47 18.49 9.71 6.63
N ALA A 48 18.13 9.63 5.36
CA ALA A 48 18.36 10.72 4.40
C ALA A 48 17.67 12.03 4.82
N ALA A 49 16.45 11.95 5.37
CA ALA A 49 15.73 13.11 5.89
C ALA A 49 16.46 13.75 7.09
N LEU A 50 17.00 12.95 8.01
CA LEU A 50 17.78 13.44 9.15
C LEU A 50 19.11 14.07 8.72
N VAL A 51 19.81 13.45 7.77
CA VAL A 51 21.04 13.99 7.18
C VAL A 51 20.76 15.36 6.58
N MET A 52 19.73 15.48 5.75
CA MET A 52 19.32 16.76 5.16
C MET A 52 18.92 17.82 6.19
N LEU A 53 18.29 17.44 7.30
CA LEU A 53 17.97 18.37 8.39
C LEU A 53 19.23 19.03 8.97
N THR A 54 20.30 18.25 9.15
CA THR A 54 21.56 18.74 9.75
C THR A 54 22.51 19.42 8.77
N LEU A 55 22.48 19.03 7.49
CA LEU A 55 23.43 19.49 6.46
C LEU A 55 22.85 20.57 5.54
N SER A 56 21.64 21.05 5.81
CA SER A 56 20.99 22.02 4.93
C SER A 56 21.70 23.37 4.92
N SER A 57 22.42 23.66 3.84
CA SER A 57 23.01 24.98 3.57
C SER A 57 21.99 26.07 3.28
N LYS A 58 20.72 25.69 3.02
CA LYS A 58 19.59 26.60 2.74
C LYS A 58 18.94 27.16 4.01
N GLY A 59 19.54 26.90 5.18
CA GLY A 59 19.08 27.39 6.48
C GLY A 59 18.20 26.38 7.23
N PHE A 60 18.21 26.50 8.55
CA PHE A 60 17.56 25.56 9.46
C PHE A 60 16.05 25.41 9.23
N GLY A 61 15.37 26.51 8.87
CA GLY A 61 13.93 26.48 8.57
C GLY A 61 13.57 25.62 7.35
N PHE A 62 14.41 25.62 6.31
CA PHE A 62 14.20 24.76 5.14
C PHE A 62 14.40 23.27 5.48
N GLY A 63 15.42 22.96 6.30
CA GLY A 63 15.69 21.60 6.78
C GLY A 63 14.50 21.03 7.56
N ILE A 64 13.90 21.81 8.46
CA ILE A 64 12.70 21.41 9.21
C ILE A 64 11.51 21.15 8.28
N ALA A 65 11.22 22.08 7.37
CA ALA A 65 10.10 21.93 6.44
C ALA A 65 10.24 20.68 5.56
N PHE A 66 11.46 20.42 5.06
CA PHE A 66 11.77 19.22 4.29
C PHE A 66 11.61 17.94 5.12
N PHE A 67 12.11 17.93 6.35
CA PHE A 67 11.98 16.77 7.24
C PHE A 67 10.52 16.44 7.57
N ILE A 68 9.69 17.46 7.84
CA ILE A 68 8.25 17.29 8.09
C ILE A 68 7.57 16.71 6.84
N MET A 69 7.83 17.31 5.66
CA MET A 69 7.27 16.84 4.40
C MET A 69 7.65 15.37 4.13
N MET A 70 8.93 15.02 4.26
CA MET A 70 9.42 13.68 4.01
C MET A 70 8.85 12.66 5.02
N SER A 71 8.67 13.06 6.28
CA SER A 71 8.05 12.22 7.32
C SER A 71 6.61 11.87 6.96
N ILE A 72 5.84 12.80 6.39
CA ILE A 72 4.47 12.53 5.92
C ILE A 72 4.48 11.46 4.83
N PHE A 73 5.39 11.56 3.85
CA PHE A 73 5.54 10.54 2.81
C PHE A 73 5.91 9.17 3.38
N ILE A 74 6.85 9.13 4.34
CA ILE A 74 7.23 7.89 5.02
C ILE A 74 6.02 7.21 5.64
N VAL A 75 5.19 7.95 6.37
CA VAL A 75 3.97 7.40 6.99
C VAL A 75 3.01 6.87 5.93
N ILE A 76 2.81 7.60 4.84
CA ILE A 76 1.94 7.19 3.72
C ILE A 76 2.44 5.89 3.07
N TYR A 77 3.75 5.72 2.86
CA TYR A 77 4.31 4.50 2.27
C TYR A 77 4.45 3.34 3.25
N PHE A 78 4.50 3.60 4.56
CA PHE A 78 4.61 2.57 5.58
C PHE A 78 3.37 1.66 5.63
N PHE A 79 2.17 2.23 5.57
CA PHE A 79 0.92 1.47 5.62
C PHE A 79 0.78 0.36 4.56
N PRO A 80 1.00 0.61 3.26
CA PRO A 80 0.84 -0.43 2.24
C PRO A 80 1.88 -1.54 2.40
N ILE A 81 3.12 -1.21 2.78
CA ILE A 81 4.20 -2.17 3.03
C ILE A 81 3.86 -3.04 4.25
N TYR A 82 3.31 -2.44 5.31
CA TYR A 82 2.85 -3.16 6.48
C TYR A 82 1.73 -4.18 6.17
N TYR A 83 0.80 -3.83 5.28
CA TYR A 83 -0.26 -4.76 4.87
C TYR A 83 0.26 -5.96 4.08
N LEU A 84 1.26 -5.78 3.20
CA LEU A 84 1.91 -6.91 2.54
C LEU A 84 2.60 -7.81 3.56
N PHE A 85 3.32 -7.23 4.51
CA PHE A 85 4.02 -7.99 5.54
C PHE A 85 3.04 -8.86 6.34
N LYS A 86 1.92 -8.27 6.79
CA LYS A 86 0.89 -8.99 7.51
C LYS A 86 0.25 -10.09 6.68
N PHE A 87 -0.02 -9.85 5.40
CA PHE A 87 -0.50 -10.89 4.48
C PHE A 87 0.48 -12.07 4.41
N SER A 88 1.77 -11.81 4.22
CA SER A 88 2.78 -12.87 4.11
C SER A 88 2.97 -13.66 5.40
N GLU A 89 2.87 -13.00 6.56
CA GLU A 89 2.96 -13.61 7.89
C GLU A 89 1.73 -14.48 8.19
N LEU A 90 0.52 -13.95 8.01
CA LEU A 90 -0.72 -14.68 8.26
C LEU A 90 -0.87 -15.87 7.30
N SER A 91 -0.50 -15.69 6.03
CA SER A 91 -0.47 -16.77 5.05
C SER A 91 0.55 -17.87 5.42
N LYS A 92 1.59 -17.55 6.20
CA LYS A 92 2.51 -18.56 6.75
C LYS A 92 1.84 -19.44 7.79
N ILE A 93 1.18 -18.79 8.72
CA ILE A 93 0.54 -19.44 9.85
C ILE A 93 -0.60 -20.31 9.33
N ALA A 94 -1.46 -19.76 8.46
CA ALA A 94 -2.59 -20.48 7.85
C ALA A 94 -2.19 -21.82 7.21
N LEU A 95 -1.05 -21.88 6.50
CA LEU A 95 -0.56 -23.13 5.91
C LEU A 95 -0.09 -24.13 6.95
N SER A 96 0.62 -23.65 7.96
CA SER A 96 1.21 -24.50 9.00
C SER A 96 0.15 -25.09 9.92
N THR A 97 -0.90 -24.32 10.21
CA THR A 97 -1.99 -24.72 11.12
C THR A 97 -3.22 -25.27 10.39
N LYS A 98 -3.25 -25.20 9.05
CA LYS A 98 -4.43 -25.49 8.22
C LYS A 98 -5.69 -24.76 8.71
N ASP A 99 -5.50 -23.54 9.21
CA ASP A 99 -6.56 -22.74 9.81
C ASP A 99 -7.17 -21.79 8.75
N ASN A 100 -8.42 -22.06 8.39
CA ASN A 100 -9.18 -21.25 7.44
C ASN A 100 -9.39 -19.81 7.94
N SER A 101 -9.48 -19.59 9.26
CA SER A 101 -9.63 -18.23 9.82
C SER A 101 -8.41 -17.36 9.52
N GLN A 102 -7.21 -17.93 9.67
CA GLN A 102 -5.96 -17.23 9.38
C GLN A 102 -5.81 -16.92 7.89
N LEU A 103 -6.29 -17.82 7.02
CA LEU A 103 -6.31 -17.58 5.57
C LEU A 103 -7.25 -16.42 5.21
N THR A 104 -8.45 -16.38 5.79
CA THR A 104 -9.39 -15.26 5.62
C THR A 104 -8.76 -13.93 6.08
N ASN A 105 -8.09 -13.94 7.23
CA ASN A 105 -7.40 -12.75 7.74
C ASN A 105 -6.27 -12.30 6.80
N ALA A 106 -5.49 -13.25 6.25
CA ALA A 106 -4.46 -12.93 5.27
C ALA A 106 -5.06 -12.23 4.05
N LEU A 107 -6.09 -12.82 3.43
CA LEU A 107 -6.77 -12.23 2.27
C LEU A 107 -7.38 -10.86 2.58
N MET A 108 -7.89 -10.65 3.80
CA MET A 108 -8.36 -9.34 4.26
C MET A 108 -7.25 -8.29 4.21
N TYR A 109 -6.02 -8.60 4.65
CA TYR A 109 -4.90 -7.67 4.57
C TYR A 109 -4.46 -7.39 3.12
N LEU A 110 -4.50 -8.41 2.26
CA LEU A 110 -4.24 -8.23 0.83
C LEU A 110 -5.28 -7.30 0.18
N LYS A 111 -6.57 -7.47 0.51
CA LYS A 111 -7.64 -6.56 0.10
C LYS A 111 -7.37 -5.13 0.57
N LYS A 112 -7.03 -4.94 1.86
CA LYS A 112 -6.73 -3.61 2.43
C LYS A 112 -5.57 -2.93 1.72
N HIS A 113 -4.54 -3.68 1.33
CA HIS A 113 -3.44 -3.15 0.53
C HIS A 113 -3.94 -2.57 -0.82
N TYR A 114 -4.68 -3.34 -1.60
CA TYR A 114 -5.18 -2.87 -2.90
C TYR A 114 -6.20 -1.73 -2.78
N GLN A 115 -7.06 -1.74 -1.75
CA GLN A 115 -7.96 -0.63 -1.47
C GLN A 115 -7.18 0.66 -1.18
N TYR A 116 -6.12 0.57 -0.37
CA TYR A 116 -5.26 1.71 -0.07
C TYR A 116 -4.53 2.23 -1.32
N MET A 117 -3.94 1.34 -2.12
CA MET A 117 -3.29 1.70 -3.37
C MET A 117 -4.27 2.34 -4.37
N GLY A 118 -5.50 1.84 -4.44
CA GLY A 118 -6.56 2.42 -5.27
C GLY A 118 -6.94 3.83 -4.84
N ILE A 119 -7.08 4.09 -3.54
CA ILE A 119 -7.35 5.43 -3.00
C ILE A 119 -6.18 6.38 -3.33
N LEU A 120 -4.93 5.95 -3.11
CA LEU A 120 -3.75 6.74 -3.48
C LEU A 120 -3.70 7.04 -4.99
N ALA A 121 -4.07 6.07 -5.83
CA ALA A 121 -4.12 6.26 -7.28
C ALA A 121 -5.16 7.29 -7.69
N ILE A 122 -6.36 7.27 -7.09
CA ILE A 122 -7.41 8.28 -7.34
C ILE A 122 -6.92 9.67 -6.94
N ILE A 123 -6.33 9.81 -5.75
CA ILE A 123 -5.77 11.08 -5.27
C ILE A 123 -4.71 11.58 -6.25
N GLY A 124 -3.77 10.72 -6.65
CA GLY A 124 -2.74 11.06 -7.64
C GLY A 124 -3.33 11.52 -8.96
N LEU A 125 -4.34 10.80 -9.48
CA LEU A 125 -5.01 11.15 -10.73
C LEU A 125 -5.72 12.51 -10.65
N SER A 126 -6.35 12.83 -9.51
CA SER A 126 -6.95 14.15 -9.27
C SER A 126 -5.91 15.27 -9.34
N PHE A 127 -4.73 15.08 -8.74
CA PHE A 127 -3.63 16.05 -8.84
C PHE A 127 -3.11 16.21 -10.27
N TYR A 128 -2.97 15.11 -11.02
CA TYR A 128 -2.57 15.17 -12.44
C TYR A 128 -3.57 15.95 -13.29
N LEU A 129 -4.87 15.74 -13.07
CA LEU A 129 -5.93 16.45 -13.79
C LEU A 129 -5.91 17.95 -13.46
N LEU A 130 -5.73 18.31 -12.18
CA LEU A 130 -5.53 19.71 -11.79
C LEU A 130 -4.31 20.33 -12.47
N MET A 131 -3.16 19.66 -12.43
CA MET A 131 -1.93 20.14 -13.08
C MET A 131 -2.13 20.35 -14.58
N PHE A 132 -2.88 19.48 -15.25
CA PHE A 132 -3.17 19.62 -16.68
C PHE A 132 -4.00 20.87 -16.98
N ILE A 133 -5.01 21.16 -16.16
CA ILE A 133 -5.83 22.38 -16.27
C ILE A 133 -4.95 23.62 -16.03
N PHE A 134 -4.16 23.63 -14.96
CA PHE A 134 -3.27 24.75 -14.64
C PHE A 134 -2.21 24.97 -15.74
N ALA A 135 -1.60 23.91 -16.26
CA ALA A 135 -0.63 24.00 -17.35
C ALA A 135 -1.26 24.53 -18.64
N GLY A 136 -2.50 24.12 -18.96
CA GLY A 136 -3.24 24.63 -20.11
C GLY A 136 -3.53 26.14 -20.00
N VAL A 137 -3.94 26.61 -18.81
CA VAL A 137 -4.21 28.05 -18.56
C VAL A 137 -2.92 28.87 -18.51
N ALA A 138 -1.85 28.34 -17.90
CA ALA A 138 -0.55 29.01 -17.86
C ALA A 138 0.09 29.13 -19.26
N GLY A 139 -0.06 28.09 -20.10
CA GLY A 139 0.44 28.09 -21.47
C GLY A 139 -0.25 29.13 -22.36
N THR A 140 -1.57 29.29 -22.22
CA THR A 140 -2.30 30.33 -22.98
C THR A 140 -1.96 31.73 -22.48
N MET A 141 -1.85 31.94 -21.17
CA MET A 141 -1.46 33.23 -20.59
C MET A 141 -0.03 33.62 -20.98
N SER A 142 0.91 32.69 -21.02
CA SER A 142 2.29 32.94 -21.47
C SER A 142 2.41 33.28 -22.95
N SER A 143 1.39 32.97 -23.78
CA SER A 143 1.38 33.34 -25.20
C SER A 143 0.77 34.73 -25.48
N LEU A 144 0.18 35.36 -24.45
CA LEU A 144 -0.47 36.67 -24.52
C LEU A 144 0.40 37.82 -23.98
N PHE A 145 1.59 37.52 -23.46
CA PHE A 145 2.62 38.48 -23.04
C PHE A 145 3.90 38.25 -23.84
#